data_AF-A0A3D3CVM1-F1
#
_entry.id   AF-A0A3D3CVM1-F1
#
_cell.length_a   1.000
_cell.length_b   1.000
_cell.length_c   1.000
_cell.angle_alpha   90.00
_cell.angle_beta   90.00
_cell.angle_gamma   90.00
#
_symmetry.space_group_name_H-M   'P 1'
#
loop_
_entity.id
_entity.type
_entity.pdbx_description
1 polymer ?
#
loop_
_entity_poly.entity_id
_entity_poly.type
_entity_poly.pdbx_seq_one_letter_code
_entity_poly.pdbx_strand_id
1 'polypeptide(L)'
;MKWSDFFTSSIGKKFIMSLTGIFLISFLVVHVGINACIWANDGGGMFNLASHFMATTVVIRIVEVGLFAGLVLHIVQGLVLEVQNRSRRKTGYAVSLGNKGSKWYSRSMGLLGTLLLFFLIMHLSHFWVPS
;
A
#
# COMPACT_ATOMS: atom_id res chain seq x y z
N MET A 1 12.34 19.94 -20.28
CA MET A 1 11.42 19.81 -19.14
C MET A 1 12.13 20.30 -17.89
N LYS A 2 11.52 21.18 -17.09
CA LYS A 2 12.08 21.51 -15.77
C LYS A 2 11.84 20.32 -14.84
N TRP A 3 12.74 20.08 -13.89
CA TRP A 3 12.65 18.94 -12.97
C TRP A 3 11.34 18.96 -12.15
N SER A 4 10.83 20.16 -11.86
CA SER A 4 9.50 20.40 -11.26
C SER A 4 8.33 19.87 -12.07
N ASP A 5 8.42 19.89 -13.41
CA ASP A 5 7.33 19.50 -14.31
C ASP A 5 7.16 17.97 -14.35
N PHE A 6 8.22 17.23 -13.98
CA PHE A 6 8.17 15.77 -13.91
C PHE A 6 7.16 15.32 -12.85
N PHE A 7 7.18 15.93 -11.65
CA PHE A 7 6.32 15.57 -10.52
C PHE A 7 4.84 15.93 -10.74
N THR A 8 4.54 16.90 -11.62
CA THR A 8 3.15 17.28 -11.93
C THR A 8 2.60 16.52 -13.15
N SER A 9 3.47 15.98 -14.00
CA SER A 9 3.11 15.24 -15.21
C SER A 9 2.36 13.93 -14.93
N SER A 10 1.63 13.43 -15.94
CA SER A 10 0.97 12.12 -15.88
C SER A 10 1.95 10.96 -15.76
N ILE A 11 3.14 11.08 -16.35
CA ILE A 11 4.23 10.11 -16.26
C ILE A 11 4.79 10.05 -14.84
N GLY A 12 5.13 11.20 -14.25
CA GLY A 12 5.70 11.24 -12.90
C GLY A 12 4.74 10.70 -11.87
N LYS A 13 3.44 11.02 -11.98
CA LYS A 13 2.41 10.44 -11.11
C LYS A 13 2.38 8.91 -11.19
N LYS A 14 2.42 8.33 -12.40
CA LYS A 14 2.46 6.87 -12.57
C LYS A 14 3.71 6.27 -11.92
N PHE A 15 4.86 6.91 -12.10
CA PHE A 15 6.13 6.45 -11.55
C PHE A 15 6.11 6.42 -10.01
N ILE A 16 5.68 7.50 -9.37
CA ILE A 16 5.56 7.59 -7.90
C ILE A 16 4.56 6.57 -7.36
N MET A 17 3.41 6.41 -8.03
CA MET A 17 2.39 5.44 -7.64
C MET A 17 2.93 4.00 -7.73
N SER A 18 3.68 3.67 -8.79
CA SER A 18 4.30 2.34 -8.92
C SER A 18 5.42 2.10 -7.90
N LEU A 19 6.25 3.11 -7.63
CA LEU A 19 7.37 2.99 -6.71
C LEU A 19 6.88 2.76 -5.28
N THR A 20 5.91 3.56 -4.84
CA THR A 20 5.26 3.37 -3.53
C THR A 20 4.53 2.04 -3.45
N GLY A 21 3.86 1.60 -4.52
CA GLY A 21 3.20 0.30 -4.58
C GLY A 21 4.16 -0.88 -4.42
N ILE A 22 5.29 -0.87 -5.15
CA ILE A 22 6.31 -1.93 -5.04
C ILE A 22 6.91 -1.94 -3.63
N PHE A 23 7.21 -0.77 -3.07
CA PHE A 23 7.72 -0.67 -1.71
C PHE A 23 6.76 -1.26 -0.67
N LEU A 24 5.45 -1.00 -0.78
CA LEU A 24 4.44 -1.59 0.10
C LEU A 24 4.31 -3.11 -0.09
N ILE A 25 4.46 -3.63 -1.31
CA ILE A 25 4.49 -5.08 -1.56
C ILE A 25 5.70 -5.71 -0.88
N SER A 26 6.88 -5.11 -0.98
CA SER A 26 8.09 -5.58 -0.28
C SER A 26 7.88 -5.61 1.24
N PHE A 27 7.25 -4.58 1.81
CA PHE A 27 6.85 -4.58 3.21
C PHE A 27 5.92 -5.76 3.53
N LEU A 28 4.89 -6.02 2.73
CA LEU A 28 3.95 -7.11 2.98
C LEU A 28 4.64 -8.48 2.99
N VAL A 29 5.63 -8.71 2.11
CA VAL A 29 6.41 -9.96 2.09
C VAL A 29 7.19 -10.14 3.39
N VAL A 30 7.87 -9.10 3.86
CA VAL A 30 8.60 -9.16 5.15
C VAL A 30 7.62 -9.31 6.31
N HIS A 31 6.53 -8.54 6.30
CA HIS A 31 5.50 -8.54 7.34
C HIS A 31 4.88 -9.93 7.51
N VAL A 32 4.44 -10.56 6.43
CA VAL A 32 3.89 -11.92 6.50
C VAL A 32 4.97 -12.94 6.84
N GLY A 33 6.20 -12.76 6.36
CA GLY A 33 7.33 -13.65 6.67
C GLY A 33 7.65 -13.71 8.15
N ILE A 34 7.66 -12.56 8.84
CA ILE A 34 7.89 -12.52 10.29
C ILE A 34 6.67 -13.08 11.05
N ASN A 35 5.45 -12.73 10.65
CA ASN A 35 4.25 -13.31 11.27
C ASN A 35 4.18 -14.84 11.11
N ALA A 36 4.63 -15.36 9.97
CA ALA A 36 4.70 -16.80 9.71
C ALA A 36 5.67 -17.54 10.66
N CYS A 37 6.59 -16.83 11.35
CA CYS A 37 7.45 -17.43 12.36
C CYS A 37 6.68 -18.07 13.51
N ILE A 38 5.41 -17.70 13.72
CA ILE A 38 4.55 -18.35 14.71
C ILE A 38 4.34 -19.85 14.43
N TRP A 39 4.50 -20.29 13.18
CA TRP A 39 4.38 -21.70 12.79
C TRP A 39 5.61 -22.55 13.10
N ALA A 40 6.65 -21.99 13.73
CA ALA A 40 7.81 -22.76 14.18
C ALA A 40 7.50 -23.76 15.32
N ASN A 41 6.33 -23.65 15.97
CA ASN A 41 5.93 -24.49 17.10
C ASN A 41 6.93 -24.49 18.27
N ASP A 42 7.67 -23.40 18.46
CA ASP A 42 8.70 -23.22 19.49
C ASP A 42 8.23 -22.36 20.68
N GLY A 43 6.91 -22.25 20.87
CA GLY A 43 6.31 -21.37 21.86
C GLY A 43 6.40 -19.87 21.51
N GLY A 44 6.72 -19.53 20.26
CA GLY A 44 6.83 -18.14 19.80
C GLY A 44 8.24 -17.56 19.90
N GLY A 45 9.24 -18.37 20.22
CA GLY A 45 10.64 -17.95 20.33
C GLY A 45 11.17 -17.28 19.07
N MET A 46 10.93 -17.89 17.90
CA MET A 46 11.38 -17.38 16.60
C MET A 46 10.69 -16.07 16.24
N PHE A 47 9.38 -15.97 16.50
CA PHE A 47 8.63 -14.73 16.30
C PHE A 47 9.15 -13.60 17.20
N ASN A 48 9.38 -13.88 18.48
CA ASN A 48 9.87 -12.90 19.44
C ASN A 48 11.30 -12.42 19.13
N LEU A 49 12.17 -13.33 18.69
CA LEU A 49 13.52 -12.98 18.27
C LEU A 49 13.49 -12.06 17.03
N ALA A 50 12.69 -12.43 16.02
CA ALA A 50 12.55 -11.64 14.81
C ALA A 50 11.90 -10.27 15.07
N SER A 51 10.86 -10.21 15.90
CA SER A 51 10.18 -8.97 16.26
C SER A 51 11.09 -8.03 17.06
N HIS A 52 11.88 -8.57 18.00
CA HIS A 52 12.89 -7.81 18.72
C HIS A 52 13.92 -7.22 17.76
N PHE A 53 14.46 -8.03 16.82
CA PHE A 53 15.40 -7.55 15.81
C PHE A 53 14.83 -6.39 14.97
N MET A 54 13.56 -6.50 14.55
CA MET A 54 12.88 -5.43 13.81
C MET A 54 12.72 -4.15 14.65
N ALA A 55 12.44 -4.29 15.95
CA ALA A 55 12.23 -3.14 16.82
C ALA A 55 13.53 -2.42 17.21
N THR A 56 14.64 -3.14 17.39
CA THR A 56 15.88 -2.56 17.96
C THR A 56 16.87 -2.08 16.91
N THR A 57 16.75 -2.52 15.65
CA THR A 57 17.73 -2.19 14.61
C THR A 57 17.49 -0.80 14.04
N VAL A 58 18.50 0.09 14.13
CA VAL A 58 18.40 1.49 13.67
C VAL A 58 17.98 1.60 12.20
N VAL A 59 18.52 0.74 11.32
CA VAL A 59 18.16 0.71 9.90
C VAL A 59 16.66 0.44 9.73
N ILE A 60 16.09 -0.48 10.51
CA ILE A 60 14.66 -0.81 10.43
C ILE A 60 13.81 0.36 10.93
N ARG A 61 14.25 1.08 11.97
CA ARG A 61 13.56 2.30 12.44
C ARG A 61 13.53 3.40 11.37
N ILE A 62 14.60 3.56 10.59
CA ILE A 62 14.62 4.49 9.45
C ILE A 62 13.64 4.02 8.36
N VAL A 63 13.65 2.73 8.02
CA VAL A 63 12.74 2.14 7.04
C VAL A 63 11.28 2.27 7.48
N GLU A 64 10.98 2.16 8.77
CA GLU A 64 9.63 2.35 9.34
C GLU A 64 9.10 3.76 9.13
N VAL A 65 9.92 4.79 9.39
CA VAL A 65 9.52 6.18 9.10
C VAL A 65 9.27 6.36 7.59
N GLY A 66 10.14 5.79 6.76
CA GLY A 66 9.95 5.75 5.30
C GLY A 66 8.70 5.00 4.87
N LEU A 67 8.36 3.90 5.56
CA LEU A 67 7.17 3.09 5.35
C LEU A 67 5.90 3.91 5.55
N PHE A 68 5.79 4.59 6.70
CA PHE A 68 4.65 5.45 6.98
C PHE A 68 4.52 6.59 5.96
N ALA A 69 5.63 7.25 5.61
CA ALA A 69 5.62 8.29 4.59
C ALA A 69 5.16 7.75 3.22
N GLY A 70 5.73 6.61 2.78
CA GLY A 70 5.36 5.95 1.53
C GLY A 70 3.90 5.48 1.51
N LEU A 71 3.40 4.97 2.63
CA LEU A 71 2.01 4.53 2.79
C LEU A 71 1.03 5.69 2.67
N VAL A 72 1.27 6.80 3.37
CA VAL A 72 0.45 8.01 3.29
C VAL A 72 0.46 8.57 1.87
N LEU A 73 1.64 8.69 1.25
CA LEU A 73 1.77 9.14 -0.13
C LEU A 73 0.99 8.24 -1.10
N HIS A 74 1.07 6.92 -0.95
CA HIS A 74 0.35 5.95 -1.78
C HIS A 74 -1.17 6.11 -1.67
N ILE A 75 -1.69 6.22 -0.45
CA ILE A 75 -3.12 6.38 -0.20
C ILE A 75 -3.63 7.70 -0.79
N VAL A 76 -2.98 8.81 -0.48
CA VAL A 76 -3.39 10.14 -0.96
C VAL A 76 -3.36 10.20 -2.47
N GLN A 77 -2.26 9.75 -3.09
CA GLN A 77 -2.15 9.75 -4.54
C GLN A 77 -3.18 8.83 -5.20
N GLY A 78 -3.40 7.64 -4.64
CA GLY A 78 -4.41 6.69 -5.13
C GLY A 78 -5.83 7.29 -5.11
N LEU A 79 -6.22 7.93 -4.01
CA LEU A 79 -7.52 8.60 -3.88
C LEU A 79 -7.67 9.76 -4.86
N VAL A 80 -6.64 10.61 -4.99
CA VAL A 80 -6.65 11.73 -5.94
C VAL A 80 -6.82 11.21 -7.38
N LEU A 81 -6.10 10.15 -7.76
CA LEU A 81 -6.22 9.56 -9.08
C LEU A 81 -7.60 8.93 -9.32
N GLU A 82 -8.17 8.23 -8.33
CA GLU A 82 -9.52 7.68 -8.43
C GLU A 82 -10.57 8.78 -8.66
N VAL A 83 -10.53 9.86 -7.87
CA VAL A 83 -11.46 11.00 -8.02
C VAL A 83 -11.27 11.69 -9.37
N GLN A 84 -10.03 11.91 -9.82
CA GLN A 84 -9.73 12.51 -11.13
C GLN A 84 -10.21 11.62 -12.28
N ASN A 85 -10.03 10.31 -12.20
CA ASN A 85 -10.46 9.37 -13.23
C ASN A 85 -11.99 9.27 -13.29
N ARG A 86 -12.64 9.28 -12.13
CA ARG A 86 -14.11 9.22 -12.03
C ARG A 86 -14.77 10.50 -12.54
N SER A 87 -14.25 11.68 -12.18
CA SER A 87 -14.80 12.96 -12.63
C SER A 87 -14.67 13.18 -14.15
N ARG A 88 -13.67 12.58 -14.79
CA ARG A 88 -13.49 12.58 -16.26
C ARG A 88 -14.44 11.62 -16.98
N ARG A 89 -15.05 10.66 -16.27
CA ARG A 89 -15.99 9.66 -16.81
C ARG A 89 -17.43 10.03 -16.48
N LYS A 90 -17.89 11.19 -16.95
CA LYS A 90 -19.28 11.65 -16.76
C LYS A 90 -20.31 10.81 -17.54
N THR A 91 -19.89 10.22 -18.67
CA THR A 91 -20.70 9.28 -19.46
C THR A 91 -20.03 7.90 -19.46
N GLY A 92 -20.83 6.85 -19.29
CA GLY A 92 -20.35 5.47 -19.39
C GLY A 92 -19.92 5.12 -20.82
N TYR A 93 -19.14 4.03 -20.97
CA TYR A 93 -18.83 3.52 -22.31
C TYR A 93 -20.11 3.06 -23.01
N ALA A 94 -20.29 3.45 -24.27
CA ALA A 94 -21.43 3.04 -25.10
C ALA A 94 -21.52 1.51 -25.28
N VAL A 95 -20.38 0.81 -25.17
CA VAL A 95 -20.29 -0.65 -25.22
C VAL A 95 -19.53 -1.15 -24.00
N SER A 96 -20.11 -2.09 -23.27
CA SER A 96 -19.43 -2.77 -22.17
C SER A 96 -18.37 -3.72 -22.73
N LEU A 97 -17.11 -3.33 -22.62
CA LEU A 97 -15.97 -4.17 -23.03
C LEU A 97 -15.71 -5.36 -22.09
N GLY A 98 -16.41 -5.44 -20.95
CA GLY A 98 -16.20 -6.48 -19.94
C GLY A 98 -14.71 -6.65 -19.56
N ASN A 99 -14.23 -7.89 -19.54
CA ASN A 99 -12.82 -8.20 -19.28
C ASN A 99 -11.90 -8.09 -20.51
N LYS A 100 -12.43 -7.74 -21.70
CA LYS A 100 -11.60 -7.50 -22.89
C LYS A 100 -10.84 -6.17 -22.80
N GLY A 101 -11.38 -5.18 -22.07
CA GLY A 101 -10.74 -3.87 -21.91
C GLY A 101 -9.81 -3.75 -20.69
N SER A 102 -10.23 -4.24 -19.54
CA SER A 102 -9.43 -4.24 -18.30
C SER A 102 -9.89 -5.40 -17.41
N LYS A 103 -9.09 -5.80 -16.42
CA LYS A 103 -9.51 -6.80 -15.44
C LYS A 103 -10.44 -6.16 -14.39
N TRP A 104 -11.32 -6.97 -13.79
CA TRP A 104 -12.28 -6.48 -12.79
C TRP A 104 -11.61 -5.83 -11.58
N TYR A 105 -10.53 -6.42 -11.05
CA TYR A 105 -9.81 -5.87 -9.91
C TYR A 105 -9.20 -4.50 -10.24
N SER A 106 -8.73 -4.29 -11.48
CA SER A 106 -8.21 -3.00 -11.94
C SER A 106 -9.31 -1.93 -12.01
N ARG A 107 -10.53 -2.30 -12.39
CA ARG A 107 -11.69 -1.40 -12.37
C ARG A 107 -12.18 -1.08 -10.94
N SER A 108 -11.96 -2.02 -10.02
CA SER A 108 -12.45 -1.93 -8.63
C SER A 108 -11.36 -1.45 -7.66
N MET A 109 -10.23 -0.92 -8.16
CA MET A 109 -9.09 -0.50 -7.33
C MET A 109 -9.46 0.49 -6.24
N GLY A 110 -10.32 1.48 -6.52
CA GLY A 110 -10.79 2.43 -5.50
C GLY A 110 -11.56 1.75 -4.37
N LEU A 111 -12.42 0.78 -4.70
CA LEU A 111 -13.18 0.01 -3.71
C LEU A 111 -12.25 -0.90 -2.89
N LEU A 112 -11.38 -1.66 -3.55
CA LEU A 112 -10.43 -2.55 -2.89
C LEU A 112 -9.47 -1.77 -1.97
N GLY A 113 -8.98 -0.62 -2.43
CA GLY A 113 -8.15 0.27 -1.60
C GLY A 113 -8.91 0.81 -0.38
N THR A 114 -10.20 1.13 -0.52
CA THR A 114 -11.03 1.58 0.60
C THR A 114 -11.24 0.47 1.63
N LEU A 115 -11.50 -0.76 1.19
CA LEU A 115 -11.61 -1.92 2.08
C LEU A 115 -10.30 -2.17 2.83
N LEU A 116 -9.16 -2.09 2.13
CA LEU A 116 -7.84 -2.20 2.75
C LEU A 116 -7.54 -1.07 3.73
N LEU A 117 -8.02 0.14 3.48
CA LEU A 117 -7.86 1.27 4.40
C LEU A 117 -8.60 1.03 5.71
N PHE A 118 -9.83 0.51 5.67
CA PHE A 118 -10.56 0.15 6.89
C PHE A 118 -9.88 -0.99 7.65
N PHE A 119 -9.42 -2.02 6.93
CA PHE A 119 -8.62 -3.08 7.53
C PHE A 119 -7.36 -2.52 8.20
N LEU A 120 -6.65 -1.60 7.55
CA LEU A 120 -5.44 -0.98 8.10
C LEU A 120 -5.72 -0.19 9.38
N ILE A 121 -6.82 0.56 9.44
CA ILE A 121 -7.22 1.29 10.65
C ILE A 121 -7.45 0.31 11.81
N MET A 122 -8.24 -0.74 11.59
CA MET A 122 -8.49 -1.77 12.62
C MET A 122 -7.22 -2.51 13.03
N HIS A 123 -6.39 -2.84 12.05
CA HIS A 123 -5.11 -3.52 12.26
C HIS A 123 -4.22 -2.67 13.17
N LEU A 124 -4.01 -1.39 12.85
CA LEU A 124 -3.21 -0.50 13.68
C LEU A 124 -3.83 -0.28 15.06
N SER A 125 -5.16 -0.18 15.18
CA SER A 125 -5.79 -0.01 16.49
C SER A 125 -5.56 -1.20 17.42
N HIS A 126 -5.64 -2.43 16.91
CA HIS A 126 -5.47 -3.63 17.73
C HIS A 126 -4.02 -3.86 18.18
N PHE A 127 -3.03 -3.36 17.44
CA PHE A 127 -1.62 -3.58 17.77
C PHE A 127 -0.93 -2.36 18.43
N TRP A 128 -1.47 -1.14 18.24
CA TRP A 128 -0.83 0.09 18.72
C TRP A 128 -1.57 0.73 19.89
N VAL A 129 -2.89 0.56 20.00
CA VAL A 129 -3.63 1.01 21.18
C VAL A 129 -3.50 -0.10 22.23
N PRO A 130 -3.11 0.21 23.48
CA PRO A 130 -3.01 -0.81 24.52
C PRO A 130 -4.37 -1.50 24.70
N SER A 131 -4.38 -2.81 24.45
CA SER A 131 -5.48 -3.73 24.73
C SER A 131 -5.33 -4.34 26.11
#